data_AF-A0A1D7UWL6-F1
#
_entry.id   AF-A0A1D7UWL6-F1
#
_cell.length_a   1.000
_cell.length_b   1.000
_cell.length_c   1.000
_cell.angle_alpha   90.00
_cell.angle_beta   90.00
_cell.angle_gamma   90.00
#
_symmetry.space_group_name_H-M   'P 1'
#
loop_
_entity.id
_entity.type
_entity.pdbx_description
1 polymer ?
#
loop_
_entity_poly.entity_id
_entity_poly.type
_entity_poly.pdbx_seq_one_letter_code
_entity_poly.pdbx_strand_id
1 'polypeptide(L)'
;MKKLISFLILMTAISCVSLPETLKKKGSADLSIIAISFVLQAPIAFFSKDASEVLFVKLADPKDKKATPKIFQSNFTANGYVYLINAEPGTYTVLLAGSAKQNQNDTPVIHYLDKDSIAKIVIKVNKNEFVYAGKFTTNSSQDDAAWSRVDAGNRAHSLTSTESSTYERSLLYAGFLQKAESTDADKQRLIGKAKEVFNESEWASIIK
;
A
#
# COMPACT_ATOMS: atom_id res chain seq x y z
N MET A 1 -30.50 21.81 40.98
CA MET A 1 -29.72 22.35 39.84
C MET A 1 -28.99 21.20 39.19
N LYS A 2 -29.69 20.52 38.27
CA LYS A 2 -29.25 19.42 37.42
C LYS A 2 -29.43 19.93 35.99
N LYS A 3 -28.58 19.50 35.05
CA LYS A 3 -28.49 19.90 33.63
C LYS A 3 -27.45 20.99 33.38
N LEU A 4 -26.20 20.58 33.14
CA LEU A 4 -25.25 21.32 32.28
C LEU A 4 -23.99 20.52 31.89
N ILE A 5 -23.93 19.21 32.16
CA ILE A 5 -22.80 18.35 31.78
C ILE A 5 -23.34 17.18 30.95
N SER A 6 -23.74 17.45 29.71
CA SER A 6 -24.12 16.38 28.76
C SER A 6 -23.95 16.77 27.29
N PHE A 7 -23.11 17.77 27.00
CA PHE A 7 -22.87 18.22 25.64
C PHE A 7 -21.39 18.22 25.25
N LEU A 8 -20.62 17.27 25.82
CA LEU A 8 -19.21 17.03 25.48
C LEU A 8 -18.99 15.63 24.87
N ILE A 9 -19.94 15.18 24.06
CA ILE A 9 -19.84 13.93 23.27
C ILE A 9 -20.41 14.23 21.87
N LEU A 10 -19.73 15.04 21.05
CA LEU A 10 -20.03 15.06 19.60
C LEU A 10 -18.94 15.71 18.72
N MET A 11 -17.66 15.60 19.09
CA MET A 11 -16.55 16.06 18.23
C MET A 11 -15.41 15.04 18.17
N THR A 12 -15.71 13.74 18.19
CA THR A 12 -14.83 12.79 17.51
C THR A 12 -15.21 12.84 16.03
N ALA A 13 -14.66 13.82 15.32
CA ALA A 13 -14.56 13.75 13.87
C ALA A 13 -13.72 12.52 13.52
N ILE A 14 -14.37 11.35 13.50
CA ILE A 14 -13.88 10.19 12.78
C ILE A 14 -13.83 10.70 11.36
N SER A 15 -12.64 11.03 10.87
CA SER A 15 -12.41 11.19 9.44
C SER A 15 -12.78 9.85 8.81
N CYS A 16 -14.05 9.71 8.46
CA CYS A 16 -14.59 8.49 7.89
C CYS A 16 -14.05 8.45 6.46
N VAL A 17 -12.87 7.85 6.30
CA VAL A 17 -12.30 7.57 4.98
C VAL A 17 -13.24 6.56 4.34
N SER A 18 -14.07 7.05 3.43
CA SER A 18 -15.02 6.22 2.70
C SER A 18 -14.39 5.72 1.42
N LEU A 19 -14.75 4.50 1.03
CA LEU A 19 -14.30 3.92 -0.22
C LEU A 19 -14.95 4.68 -1.40
N PRO A 20 -14.17 5.14 -2.40
CA PRO A 20 -14.72 5.78 -3.60
C PRO A 20 -15.76 4.90 -4.29
N GLU A 21 -16.83 5.51 -4.83
CA GLU A 21 -17.93 4.79 -5.49
C GLU A 21 -17.46 3.83 -6.60
N THR A 22 -16.43 4.22 -7.35
CA THR A 22 -15.83 3.40 -8.42
C THR A 22 -15.18 2.10 -7.91
N LEU A 23 -14.80 2.05 -6.64
CA LEU A 23 -14.16 0.91 -6.00
C LEU A 23 -15.10 0.10 -5.12
N LYS A 24 -16.34 0.58 -4.89
CA LYS A 24 -17.36 -0.15 -4.11
C LYS A 24 -17.87 -1.43 -4.79
N LYS A 25 -17.66 -1.57 -6.11
CA LYS A 25 -18.10 -2.70 -6.91
C LYS A 25 -16.95 -3.62 -7.32
N LYS A 26 -17.23 -4.92 -7.41
CA LYS A 26 -16.31 -5.90 -7.98
C LYS A 26 -16.37 -5.83 -9.50
N GLY A 27 -15.20 -5.83 -10.15
CA GLY A 27 -15.12 -6.00 -11.60
C GLY A 27 -15.49 -7.42 -12.05
N SER A 28 -15.27 -8.43 -11.19
CA SER A 28 -15.78 -9.80 -11.36
C SER A 28 -15.75 -10.57 -10.04
N ALA A 29 -16.43 -11.72 -9.97
CA ALA A 29 -16.52 -12.53 -8.77
C ALA A 29 -15.18 -13.15 -8.30
N ASP A 30 -14.20 -13.28 -9.21
CA ASP A 30 -12.90 -13.89 -8.90
C ASP A 30 -11.88 -12.89 -8.31
N LEU A 31 -12.19 -11.59 -8.33
CA LEU A 31 -11.26 -10.55 -7.89
C LEU A 31 -11.18 -10.46 -6.36
N SER A 32 -10.02 -10.01 -5.92
CA SER A 32 -9.61 -9.97 -4.52
C SER A 32 -9.17 -8.55 -4.12
N ILE A 33 -8.81 -8.39 -2.85
CA ILE A 33 -8.18 -7.17 -2.34
C ILE A 33 -6.83 -7.55 -1.74
N ILE A 34 -5.80 -6.79 -2.09
CA ILE A 34 -4.51 -6.81 -1.39
C ILE A 34 -4.45 -5.57 -0.50
N ALA A 35 -4.08 -5.74 0.76
CA ALA A 35 -3.78 -4.68 1.70
C ALA A 35 -2.35 -4.85 2.23
N ILE A 36 -1.56 -3.79 2.20
CA ILE A 36 -0.18 -3.77 2.65
C ILE A 36 0.06 -2.55 3.53
N SER A 37 0.86 -2.70 4.59
CA SER A 37 1.41 -1.56 5.32
C SER A 37 2.89 -1.44 4.96
N PHE A 38 3.32 -0.24 4.60
CA PHE A 38 4.68 -0.01 4.12
C PHE A 38 5.25 1.24 4.79
N VAL A 39 6.35 1.08 5.52
CA VAL A 39 7.02 2.16 6.24
C VAL A 39 8.33 2.48 5.53
N LEU A 40 8.48 3.75 5.16
CA LEU A 40 9.62 4.31 4.43
C LEU A 40 10.52 5.04 5.43
N GLN A 41 11.61 4.41 5.85
CA GLN A 41 12.62 5.05 6.71
C GLN A 41 13.59 5.86 5.85
N ALA A 42 13.74 7.14 6.18
CA ALA A 42 14.74 8.00 5.56
C ALA A 42 16.16 7.62 6.02
N PRO A 43 17.22 8.01 5.29
CA PRO A 43 18.60 7.71 5.68
C PRO A 43 19.00 8.39 7.00
N ILE A 44 18.27 9.42 7.41
CA ILE A 44 18.45 10.14 8.68
C ILE A 44 17.45 9.55 9.69
N ALA A 45 17.96 8.89 10.72
CA ALA A 45 17.27 7.93 11.62
C ALA A 45 16.00 8.42 12.36
N PHE A 46 15.58 9.68 12.19
CA PHE A 46 14.42 10.26 12.88
C PHE A 46 13.21 10.49 11.97
N PHE A 47 13.30 10.21 10.66
CA PHE A 47 12.19 10.39 9.74
C PHE A 47 11.72 9.05 9.16
N SER A 48 10.47 8.69 9.45
CA SER A 48 9.76 7.60 8.76
C SER A 48 8.42 8.11 8.26
N LYS A 49 8.02 7.70 7.06
CA LYS A 49 6.69 7.97 6.51
C LYS A 49 5.99 6.67 6.18
N ASP A 50 4.69 6.60 6.44
CA ASP A 50 3.86 5.54 5.87
C ASP A 50 3.69 5.79 4.37
N ALA A 51 3.80 4.74 3.58
CA ALA A 51 3.53 4.82 2.15
C ALA A 51 2.04 5.12 1.94
N SER A 52 1.77 6.01 0.99
CA SER A 52 0.43 6.29 0.48
C SER A 52 0.18 5.59 -0.85
N GLU A 53 1.23 5.18 -1.57
CA GLU A 53 1.10 4.46 -2.83
C GLU A 53 2.17 3.37 -2.97
N VAL A 54 1.80 2.30 -3.67
CA VAL A 54 2.65 1.15 -3.96
C VAL A 54 2.44 0.72 -5.41
N LEU A 55 3.53 0.38 -6.09
CA LEU A 55 3.48 -0.23 -7.42
C LEU A 55 3.63 -1.75 -7.30
N PHE A 56 2.52 -2.45 -7.47
CA PHE A 56 2.46 -3.89 -7.48
C PHE A 56 2.83 -4.44 -8.85
N VAL A 57 3.45 -5.62 -8.85
CA VAL A 57 3.65 -6.41 -10.08
C VAL A 57 3.08 -7.79 -9.86
N LYS A 58 2.10 -8.14 -10.68
CA LYS A 58 1.66 -9.52 -10.83
C LYS A 58 2.71 -10.24 -11.66
N LEU A 59 3.37 -11.22 -11.07
CA LEU A 59 4.35 -12.06 -11.72
C LEU A 59 3.67 -12.91 -12.81
N ALA A 60 4.40 -13.17 -13.89
CA ALA A 60 3.96 -14.09 -14.92
C ALA A 60 3.69 -15.48 -14.31
N ASP A 61 2.60 -16.14 -14.74
CA ASP A 61 2.36 -17.51 -14.35
C ASP A 61 3.46 -18.39 -14.99
N PRO A 62 4.30 -19.09 -14.20
CA PRO A 62 5.35 -19.93 -14.76
C PRO A 62 4.81 -21.06 -15.65
N LYS A 63 3.52 -21.39 -15.53
CA LYS A 63 2.85 -22.40 -16.37
C LYS A 63 2.38 -21.85 -17.71
N ASP A 64 2.23 -20.54 -17.85
CA ASP A 64 1.83 -19.88 -19.09
C ASP A 64 3.04 -19.20 -19.74
N LYS A 65 3.57 -19.81 -20.79
CA LYS A 65 4.74 -19.30 -21.53
C LYS A 65 4.49 -17.94 -22.22
N LYS A 66 3.25 -17.50 -22.34
CA LYS A 66 2.89 -16.20 -22.92
C LYS A 66 2.56 -15.15 -21.85
N ALA A 67 2.48 -15.54 -20.58
CA ALA A 67 2.20 -14.59 -19.51
C ALA A 67 3.38 -13.63 -19.36
N THR A 68 3.10 -12.34 -19.46
CA THR A 68 4.05 -11.27 -19.11
C THR A 68 3.69 -10.72 -17.73
N PRO A 69 4.67 -10.24 -16.96
CA PRO A 69 4.39 -9.50 -15.75
C PRO A 69 3.46 -8.31 -16.04
N LYS A 70 2.49 -8.08 -15.15
CA LYS A 70 1.57 -6.93 -15.26
C LYS A 70 1.78 -6.01 -14.07
N ILE A 71 1.80 -4.71 -14.34
CA ILE A 71 2.02 -3.67 -13.34
C ILE A 71 0.68 -3.07 -12.93
N PHE A 72 0.47 -2.93 -11.63
CA PHE A 72 -0.73 -2.34 -11.05
C PHE A 72 -0.33 -1.31 -10.00
N GLN A 73 -0.84 -0.09 -10.13
CA GLN A 73 -0.72 0.87 -9.05
C GLN A 73 -1.78 0.58 -8.00
N SER A 74 -1.42 0.77 -6.72
CA SER A 74 -2.41 0.88 -5.65
C SER A 74 -3.48 1.91 -6.01
N ASN A 75 -4.74 1.60 -5.71
CA ASN A 75 -5.88 2.41 -6.12
C ASN A 75 -6.65 2.99 -4.94
N PHE A 76 -6.24 2.71 -3.70
CA PHE A 76 -6.88 3.25 -2.51
C PHE A 76 -5.94 3.17 -1.30
N THR A 77 -6.03 4.13 -0.39
CA THR A 77 -5.24 4.16 0.85
C THR A 77 -6.12 4.62 1.99
N ALA A 78 -6.06 3.90 3.10
CA ALA A 78 -6.84 4.23 4.29
C ALA A 78 -6.20 3.65 5.55
N ASN A 79 -6.25 4.40 6.64
CA ASN A 79 -5.91 3.94 7.99
C ASN A 79 -4.50 3.32 8.14
N GLY A 80 -3.53 3.78 7.34
CA GLY A 80 -2.14 3.29 7.33
C GLY A 80 -1.88 2.08 6.43
N TYR A 81 -2.83 1.76 5.56
CA TYR A 81 -2.72 0.67 4.60
C TYR A 81 -2.93 1.17 3.18
N VAL A 82 -2.14 0.63 2.27
CA VAL A 82 -2.25 0.82 0.83
C VAL A 82 -2.95 -0.41 0.24
N TYR A 83 -3.92 -0.19 -0.64
CA TYR A 83 -4.76 -1.24 -1.20
C TYR A 83 -4.60 -1.35 -2.71
N LEU A 84 -4.65 -2.59 -3.19
CA LEU A 84 -5.02 -2.92 -4.55
C LEU A 84 -6.37 -3.65 -4.51
N ILE A 85 -7.44 -2.89 -4.72
CA ILE A 85 -8.80 -3.39 -4.86
C ILE A 85 -8.99 -3.88 -6.30
N ASN A 86 -9.81 -4.92 -6.51
CA ASN A 86 -9.97 -5.59 -7.81
C ASN A 86 -8.68 -6.31 -8.29
N ALA A 87 -7.89 -6.85 -7.36
CA ALA A 87 -6.71 -7.64 -7.69
C ALA A 87 -7.09 -8.97 -8.36
N GLU A 88 -6.49 -9.28 -9.51
CA GLU A 88 -6.61 -10.60 -10.14
C GLU A 88 -5.93 -11.68 -9.26
N PRO A 89 -6.41 -12.93 -9.25
CA PRO A 89 -5.66 -14.03 -8.62
C PRO A 89 -4.25 -14.18 -9.22
N GLY A 90 -3.27 -14.52 -8.41
CA GLY A 90 -1.88 -14.70 -8.83
C GLY A 90 -0.86 -14.44 -7.73
N THR A 91 0.41 -14.33 -8.13
CA THR A 91 1.50 -13.95 -7.24
C THR A 91 1.94 -12.53 -7.56
N TYR A 92 2.03 -11.71 -6.53
CA TYR A 92 2.43 -10.31 -6.62
C TYR A 92 3.71 -10.05 -5.86
N THR A 93 4.42 -9.00 -6.28
CA THR A 93 5.49 -8.34 -5.53
C THR A 93 5.29 -6.83 -5.58
N VAL A 94 6.17 -6.07 -4.95
CA VAL A 94 6.20 -4.60 -4.94
C VAL A 94 7.50 -4.15 -5.58
N LEU A 95 7.45 -3.23 -6.55
CA LEU A 95 8.65 -2.65 -7.15
C LEU A 95 9.11 -1.39 -6.43
N LEU A 96 8.16 -0.54 -6.05
CA LEU A 96 8.43 0.72 -5.41
C LEU A 96 7.25 1.13 -4.53
N ALA A 97 7.55 1.94 -3.52
CA ALA A 97 6.59 2.48 -2.59
C ALA A 97 6.89 3.96 -2.38
N GLY A 98 5.86 4.77 -2.23
CA GLY A 98 6.00 6.20 -2.08
C GLY A 98 5.09 6.75 -0.99
N SER A 99 5.53 7.87 -0.42
CA SER A 99 4.71 8.70 0.45
C SER A 99 4.57 10.05 -0.22
N ALA A 100 3.33 10.36 -0.58
CA ALA A 100 2.95 11.61 -1.20
C ALA A 100 3.05 12.77 -0.20
N LYS A 101 2.94 13.98 -0.73
CA LYS A 101 2.97 15.20 0.05
C LYS A 101 1.71 15.31 0.90
N GLN A 102 1.85 15.30 2.22
CA GLN A 102 0.72 15.49 3.14
C GLN A 102 0.39 16.97 3.38
N ASN A 103 1.41 17.83 3.45
CA ASN A 103 1.27 19.27 3.68
C ASN A 103 2.16 20.08 2.73
N GLN A 104 1.93 21.40 2.60
CA GLN A 104 2.72 22.28 1.70
C GLN A 104 4.25 22.24 1.90
N ASN A 105 4.72 21.88 3.09
CA ASN A 105 6.14 21.81 3.42
C ASN A 105 6.74 20.40 3.28
N ASP A 106 5.91 19.39 3.03
CA ASP A 106 6.41 18.03 2.82
C ASP A 106 7.00 17.86 1.42
N THR A 107 8.11 17.13 1.36
CA THR A 107 8.62 16.60 0.09
C THR A 107 8.14 15.16 -0.07
N PRO A 108 7.53 14.81 -1.22
CA PRO A 108 7.17 13.43 -1.50
C PRO A 108 8.43 12.58 -1.63
N VAL A 109 8.34 11.30 -1.27
CA VAL A 109 9.48 10.37 -1.31
C VAL A 109 9.10 9.10 -2.04
N ILE A 110 10.05 8.54 -2.80
CA ILE A 110 9.89 7.25 -3.49
C ILE A 110 11.07 6.34 -3.15
N HIS A 111 10.77 5.14 -2.68
CA HIS A 111 11.73 4.07 -2.49
C HIS A 111 11.61 3.08 -3.65
N TYR A 112 12.66 2.96 -4.47
CA TYR A 112 12.78 1.92 -5.48
C TYR A 112 13.42 0.69 -4.85
N LEU A 113 12.67 -0.40 -4.77
CA LEU A 113 13.15 -1.59 -4.08
C LEU A 113 14.25 -2.29 -4.88
N ASP A 114 15.26 -2.77 -4.17
CA ASP A 114 16.31 -3.59 -4.75
C ASP A 114 15.83 -5.01 -5.08
N LYS A 115 16.62 -5.72 -5.90
CA LYS A 115 16.27 -7.06 -6.39
C LYS A 115 15.97 -8.05 -5.24
N ASP A 116 16.75 -7.98 -4.17
CA ASP A 116 16.60 -8.87 -3.02
C ASP A 116 15.31 -8.60 -2.24
N SER A 117 14.94 -7.32 -2.06
CA SER A 117 13.68 -6.94 -1.41
C SER A 117 12.47 -7.40 -2.22
N ILE A 118 12.50 -7.20 -3.54
CA ILE A 118 11.44 -7.64 -4.46
C ILE A 118 11.25 -9.15 -4.37
N ALA A 119 12.35 -9.93 -4.39
CA ALA A 119 12.29 -11.38 -4.27
C ALA A 119 11.74 -11.88 -2.93
N LYS A 120 11.91 -11.10 -1.84
CA LYS A 120 11.39 -11.43 -0.50
C LYS A 120 9.92 -11.05 -0.30
N ILE A 121 9.44 -10.02 -1.00
CA ILE A 121 8.04 -9.59 -0.93
C ILE A 121 7.23 -10.40 -1.92
N VAL A 122 6.66 -11.51 -1.44
CA VAL A 122 5.83 -12.42 -2.24
C VAL A 122 4.42 -12.48 -1.66
N ILE A 123 3.45 -11.99 -2.41
CA ILE A 123 2.05 -11.88 -2.01
C ILE A 123 1.25 -12.84 -2.88
N LYS A 124 0.71 -13.90 -2.29
CA LYS A 124 -0.13 -14.87 -2.99
C LYS A 124 -1.59 -14.46 -2.83
N VAL A 125 -2.31 -14.45 -3.95
CA VAL A 125 -3.71 -14.03 -4.02
C VAL A 125 -4.52 -15.12 -4.73
N ASN A 126 -5.42 -15.76 -3.99
CA ASN A 126 -6.46 -16.65 -4.50
C ASN A 126 -7.67 -15.85 -4.99
N LYS A 127 -8.68 -16.57 -5.47
CA LYS A 127 -9.95 -15.98 -5.92
C LYS A 127 -10.77 -15.48 -4.72
N ASN A 128 -11.36 -14.29 -4.89
CA ASN A 128 -12.37 -13.74 -3.99
C ASN A 128 -11.95 -13.68 -2.51
N GLU A 129 -10.74 -13.19 -2.23
CA GLU A 129 -10.20 -13.10 -0.87
C GLU A 129 -9.71 -11.69 -0.51
N PHE A 130 -9.64 -11.44 0.80
CA PHE A 130 -9.03 -10.24 1.38
C PHE A 130 -7.66 -10.63 1.96
N VAL A 131 -6.59 -10.17 1.31
CA VAL A 131 -5.20 -10.53 1.64
C VAL A 131 -4.55 -9.41 2.43
N TYR A 132 -4.08 -9.73 3.64
CA TYR A 132 -3.09 -8.92 4.31
C TYR A 132 -1.69 -9.39 3.91
N ALA A 133 -0.98 -8.57 3.14
CA ALA A 133 0.38 -8.87 2.68
C ALA A 133 1.43 -8.77 3.80
N GLY A 134 1.10 -8.09 4.90
CA GLY A 134 2.01 -7.80 5.99
C GLY A 134 2.39 -6.32 6.09
N LYS A 135 3.26 -6.04 7.05
CA LYS A 135 3.90 -4.77 7.29
C LYS A 135 5.37 -4.85 6.89
N PHE A 136 5.79 -3.97 5.99
CA PHE A 136 7.15 -3.93 5.49
C PHE A 136 7.79 -2.61 5.89
N THR A 137 9.02 -2.66 6.40
CA THR A 137 9.82 -1.49 6.70
C THR A 137 11.03 -1.49 5.81
N THR A 138 11.26 -0.37 5.11
CA THR A 138 12.41 -0.20 4.23
C THR A 138 13.34 0.89 4.74
N ASN A 139 14.64 0.60 4.68
CA ASN A 139 15.69 1.59 4.74
C ASN A 139 15.92 2.20 3.36
N SER A 140 16.58 3.35 3.32
CA SER A 140 16.91 4.06 2.09
C SER A 140 18.37 4.51 2.04
N SER A 141 18.90 4.66 0.83
CA SER A 141 20.16 5.34 0.54
C SER A 141 20.08 6.06 -0.81
N GLN A 142 20.89 7.10 -0.98
CA GLN A 142 21.09 7.80 -2.26
C GLN A 142 22.44 7.48 -2.90
N ASP A 143 23.24 6.61 -2.29
CA ASP A 143 24.59 6.30 -2.76
C ASP A 143 24.54 5.48 -4.05
N ASP A 144 25.49 5.72 -4.97
CA ASP A 144 25.55 5.02 -6.26
C ASP A 144 25.63 3.49 -6.10
N ALA A 145 26.37 3.03 -5.08
CA ALA A 145 26.49 1.61 -4.75
C ALA A 145 25.12 1.02 -4.36
N ALA A 146 24.30 1.77 -3.61
CA ALA A 146 22.97 1.37 -3.22
C ALA A 146 22.05 1.28 -4.45
N TRP A 147 22.11 2.28 -5.33
CA TRP A 147 21.36 2.30 -6.58
C TRP A 147 21.72 1.15 -7.51
N SER A 148 22.99 0.72 -7.58
CA SER A 148 23.42 -0.42 -8.43
C SER A 148 22.63 -1.72 -8.20
N ARG A 149 22.03 -1.88 -6.99
CA ARG A 149 21.20 -3.04 -6.62
C ARG A 149 19.75 -2.93 -7.08
N VAL A 150 19.29 -1.74 -7.44
CA VAL A 150 17.97 -1.48 -8.02
C VAL A 150 18.04 -1.73 -9.52
N ASP A 151 17.17 -2.61 -10.03
CA ASP A 151 17.12 -2.91 -11.46
C ASP A 151 16.83 -1.66 -12.32
N ALA A 152 17.50 -1.53 -13.46
CA ALA A 152 17.32 -0.36 -14.33
C ALA A 152 15.89 -0.26 -14.88
N GLY A 153 15.24 -1.40 -15.16
CA GLY A 153 13.83 -1.42 -15.56
C GLY A 153 12.91 -0.90 -14.46
N ASN A 154 13.21 -1.23 -13.20
CA ASN A 154 12.43 -0.73 -12.06
C ASN A 154 12.52 0.80 -11.93
N ARG A 155 13.68 1.39 -12.22
CA ARG A 155 13.90 2.84 -12.16
C ARG A 155 13.14 3.60 -13.24
N ALA A 156 12.70 2.93 -14.30
CA ALA A 156 11.91 3.55 -15.37
C ALA A 156 10.41 3.69 -15.00
N HIS A 157 9.98 3.10 -13.89
CA HIS A 157 8.61 3.22 -13.41
C HIS A 157 8.42 4.44 -12.50
N SER A 158 7.19 4.96 -12.44
CA SER A 158 6.81 6.11 -11.62
C SER A 158 5.54 5.81 -10.84
N LEU A 159 5.36 6.51 -9.71
CA LEU A 159 4.07 6.57 -9.01
C LEU A 159 3.27 7.77 -9.50
N THR A 160 1.97 7.57 -9.64
CA THR A 160 1.01 8.67 -9.65
C THR A 160 0.27 8.67 -8.31
N SER A 161 -0.14 9.82 -7.78
CA SER A 161 -0.99 9.80 -6.60
C SER A 161 -2.43 9.53 -6.98
N THR A 162 -3.14 8.79 -6.13
CA THR A 162 -4.59 8.60 -6.24
C THR A 162 -5.38 9.84 -5.82
N GLU A 163 -4.78 10.77 -5.07
CA GLU A 163 -5.47 11.91 -4.43
C GLU A 163 -5.06 13.28 -5.00
N SER A 164 -4.74 13.37 -6.30
CA SER A 164 -4.33 14.62 -7.00
C SER A 164 -3.02 15.26 -6.54
N SER A 165 -2.31 14.66 -5.57
CA SER A 165 -0.97 15.08 -5.20
C SER A 165 0.06 14.60 -6.24
N THR A 166 1.11 15.38 -6.48
CA THR A 166 2.11 15.04 -7.49
C THR A 166 3.37 14.50 -6.82
N TYR A 167 3.90 13.39 -7.35
CA TYR A 167 5.26 12.91 -7.06
C TYR A 167 6.34 13.76 -7.76
N GLU A 168 5.97 14.90 -8.33
CA GLU A 168 6.90 15.88 -8.87
C GLU A 168 7.91 16.30 -7.80
N ARG A 169 9.19 16.36 -8.21
CA ARG A 169 10.31 16.73 -7.34
C ARG A 169 10.44 15.83 -6.10
N SER A 170 9.94 14.59 -6.18
CA SER A 170 10.11 13.63 -5.10
C SER A 170 11.59 13.31 -4.86
N LEU A 171 11.93 13.08 -3.59
CA LEU A 171 13.22 12.52 -3.24
C LEU A 171 13.20 11.03 -3.58
N LEU A 172 14.14 10.64 -4.43
CA LEU A 172 14.27 9.27 -4.89
C LEU A 172 15.35 8.56 -4.06
N TYR A 173 15.05 7.34 -3.65
CA TYR A 173 15.94 6.51 -2.87
C TYR A 173 15.99 5.09 -3.42
N ALA A 174 17.17 4.47 -3.33
CA ALA A 174 17.27 3.02 -3.37
C ALA A 174 16.77 2.48 -2.02
N GLY A 175 15.74 1.64 -2.06
CA GLY A 175 15.04 1.08 -0.90
C GLY A 175 15.44 -0.37 -0.62
N PHE A 176 15.62 -0.70 0.66
CA PHE A 176 16.03 -2.02 1.12
C PHE A 176 15.10 -2.51 2.21
N LEU A 177 14.53 -3.70 2.04
CA LEU A 177 13.70 -4.34 3.04
C LEU A 177 14.53 -4.63 4.29
N GLN A 178 14.23 -3.90 5.36
CA GLN A 178 14.84 -4.08 6.67
C GLN A 178 14.05 -5.10 7.49
N LYS A 179 12.72 -5.01 7.43
CA LYS A 179 11.83 -5.83 8.26
C LYS A 179 10.55 -6.17 7.50
N ALA A 180 10.12 -7.42 7.60
CA ALA A 180 8.82 -7.89 7.14
C ALA A 180 8.12 -8.57 8.32
N GLU A 181 6.89 -8.13 8.62
CA GLU A 181 6.10 -8.61 9.75
C GLU A 181 4.70 -8.99 9.28
N SER A 182 4.20 -10.12 9.76
CA SER A 182 2.81 -10.51 9.56
C SER A 182 2.32 -11.16 10.85
N THR A 183 1.92 -10.34 11.81
CA THR A 183 1.36 -10.81 13.07
C THR A 183 -0.16 -10.93 12.97
N ASP A 184 -0.74 -11.87 13.71
CA ASP A 184 -2.19 -12.00 13.79
C ASP A 184 -2.84 -10.74 14.36
N ALA A 185 -2.18 -10.07 15.31
CA ALA A 185 -2.66 -8.82 15.90
C ALA A 185 -2.78 -7.70 14.86
N ASP A 186 -1.79 -7.54 13.97
CA ASP A 186 -1.85 -6.56 12.89
C ASP A 186 -2.93 -6.92 11.87
N LYS A 187 -3.06 -8.21 11.53
CA LYS A 187 -4.12 -8.71 10.65
C LYS A 187 -5.51 -8.40 11.20
N GLN A 188 -5.76 -8.69 12.48
CA GLN A 188 -7.05 -8.41 13.13
C GLN A 188 -7.33 -6.90 13.19
N ARG A 189 -6.31 -6.09 13.45
CA ARG A 189 -6.43 -4.62 13.41
C ARG A 189 -6.81 -4.11 12.03
N LEU A 190 -6.19 -4.64 10.97
CA LEU A 190 -6.56 -4.34 9.59
C LEU A 190 -8.01 -4.74 9.33
N ILE A 191 -8.41 -5.96 9.67
CA ILE A 191 -9.78 -6.46 9.43
C ILE A 191 -10.81 -5.54 10.10
N GLY A 192 -10.58 -5.13 11.36
CA GLY A 192 -11.46 -4.18 12.06
C GLY A 192 -11.64 -2.88 11.29
N LYS A 193 -10.53 -2.25 10.89
CA LYS A 193 -10.54 -1.02 10.09
C LYS A 193 -11.17 -1.20 8.70
N ALA A 194 -10.90 -2.33 8.05
CA ALA A 194 -11.43 -2.63 6.73
C ALA A 194 -12.94 -2.87 6.77
N LYS A 195 -13.49 -3.48 7.83
CA LYS A 195 -14.94 -3.63 7.99
C LYS A 195 -15.67 -2.30 7.98
N GLU A 196 -15.08 -1.26 8.57
CA GLU A 196 -15.65 0.09 8.56
C GLU A 196 -15.58 0.72 7.16
N VAL A 197 -14.42 0.65 6.51
CA VAL A 197 -14.19 1.30 5.20
C VAL A 197 -15.01 0.67 4.06
N PHE A 198 -15.23 -0.64 4.12
CA PHE A 198 -15.86 -1.41 3.05
C PHE A 198 -17.31 -1.84 3.37
N ASN A 199 -17.89 -1.39 4.49
CA ASN A 199 -19.21 -1.82 4.98
C ASN A 199 -20.34 -1.69 3.94
N GLU A 200 -20.30 -0.66 3.09
CA GLU A 200 -21.30 -0.35 2.06
C GLU A 200 -20.85 -0.78 0.65
N SER A 201 -19.94 -1.75 0.55
CA SER A 201 -19.40 -2.24 -0.72
C SER A 201 -19.66 -3.74 -0.92
N GLU A 202 -19.56 -4.20 -2.16
CA GLU A 202 -19.65 -5.63 -2.50
C GLU A 202 -18.51 -6.47 -1.86
N TRP A 203 -17.46 -5.80 -1.40
CA TRP A 203 -16.30 -6.40 -0.74
C TRP A 203 -16.55 -6.77 0.73
N ALA A 204 -17.58 -6.21 1.37
CA ALA A 204 -17.89 -6.48 2.78
C ALA A 204 -17.96 -8.00 3.08
N SER A 205 -18.45 -8.78 2.13
CA SER A 205 -18.61 -10.23 2.22
C SER A 205 -17.32 -11.03 2.39
N ILE A 206 -16.16 -10.48 1.97
CA ILE A 206 -14.86 -11.19 2.01
C ILE A 206 -13.92 -10.68 3.11
N ILE A 207 -14.30 -9.62 3.83
CA ILE A 207 -13.51 -9.05 4.93
C ILE A 207 -13.91 -9.77 6.22
N LYS A 208 -13.20 -10.85 6.54
CA LYS A 208 -13.47 -11.73 7.67
C LYS A 208 -12.30 -11.81 8.62
#